data_AF-A0A3B1BC31-F1
#
_entry.id   AF-A0A3B1BC31-F1
#
_cell.length_a   1.000
_cell.length_b   1.000
_cell.length_c   1.000
_cell.angle_alpha   90.00
_cell.angle_beta   90.00
_cell.angle_gamma   90.00
#
_symmetry.space_group_name_H-M   'P 1'
#
loop_
_entity.id
_entity.type
_entity.pdbx_description
1 polymer ?
#
loop_
_entity_poly.entity_id
_entity_poly.type
_entity_poly.pdbx_seq_one_letter_code
_entity_poly.pdbx_strand_id
1 'polypeptide(L)'
;MARGGARINAGRKKGVPNGKTQKLREEIEKTGLTPLQYLTEQYQNESNDADVRLDAAKAAAPYIHARLSAVQMDANIHFTHEDALALLDD
;
A
#
# COMPACT_ATOMS: atom_id res chain seq x y z
N MET A 1 -23.68 29.64 -24.63
CA MET A 1 -24.02 28.57 -23.66
C MET A 1 -22.74 27.93 -23.16
N ALA A 2 -22.38 28.12 -21.89
CA ALA A 2 -21.15 27.57 -21.33
C ALA A 2 -21.23 26.03 -21.26
N ARG A 3 -20.35 25.37 -21.98
CA ARG A 3 -20.25 23.92 -22.16
C ARG A 3 -19.52 23.32 -20.94
N GLY A 4 -19.90 22.11 -20.55
CA GLY A 4 -19.62 21.48 -19.24
C GLY A 4 -18.19 21.66 -18.69
N GLY A 5 -18.11 22.18 -17.46
CA GLY A 5 -16.90 22.34 -16.66
C GLY A 5 -17.25 22.33 -15.18
N ALA A 6 -16.25 22.17 -14.31
CA ALA A 6 -16.44 22.12 -12.87
C ALA A 6 -17.13 23.40 -12.39
N ARG A 7 -18.32 23.26 -11.80
CA ARG A 7 -19.07 24.39 -11.23
C ARG A 7 -18.63 24.62 -9.79
N ILE A 8 -18.87 25.82 -9.27
CA ILE A 8 -18.65 26.11 -7.86
C ILE A 8 -19.46 25.12 -7.01
N ASN A 9 -18.80 24.45 -6.04
CA ASN A 9 -19.36 23.36 -5.24
C ASN A 9 -19.79 22.09 -5.99
N ALA A 10 -19.43 21.91 -7.26
CA ALA A 10 -19.68 20.66 -7.97
C ALA A 10 -18.67 19.58 -7.58
N GLY A 11 -19.14 18.33 -7.61
CA GLY A 11 -18.31 17.15 -7.32
C GLY A 11 -18.23 16.79 -5.85
N ARG A 12 -17.41 15.78 -5.55
CA ARG A 12 -17.21 15.28 -4.19
C ARG A 12 -16.35 16.25 -3.39
N LYS A 13 -16.80 16.59 -2.18
CA LYS A 13 -16.03 17.43 -1.24
C LYS A 13 -14.64 16.82 -1.00
N LYS A 14 -13.60 17.64 -1.14
CA LYS A 14 -12.20 17.24 -0.90
C LYS A 14 -12.04 16.77 0.55
N GLY A 15 -11.36 15.64 0.75
CA GLY A 15 -11.09 15.08 2.07
C GLY A 15 -12.18 14.17 2.64
N VAL A 16 -13.38 14.13 2.04
CA VAL A 16 -14.42 13.18 2.48
C VAL A 16 -13.98 11.77 2.09
N PRO A 17 -13.89 10.79 3.02
CA PRO A 17 -13.51 9.41 2.71
C PRO A 17 -14.53 8.72 1.79
N ASN A 18 -14.12 7.63 1.13
CA ASN A 18 -15.02 6.90 0.23
C ASN A 18 -16.14 6.25 1.05
N GLY A 19 -17.34 6.09 0.50
CA GLY A 19 -18.45 5.44 1.20
C GLY A 19 -18.08 4.05 1.72
N LYS A 20 -17.26 3.29 0.98
CA LYS A 20 -16.72 2.00 1.45
C LYS A 20 -15.82 2.15 2.68
N THR A 21 -14.95 3.16 2.69
CA THR A 21 -14.05 3.44 3.82
C THR A 21 -14.83 3.94 5.04
N GLN A 22 -15.91 4.69 4.85
CA GLN A 22 -16.80 5.13 5.93
C GLN A 22 -17.48 3.93 6.59
N LYS A 23 -18.13 3.06 5.80
CA LYS A 23 -18.77 1.84 6.32
C LYS A 23 -17.82 0.95 7.11
N LEU A 24 -16.61 0.73 6.56
CA LEU A 24 -15.58 -0.05 7.25
C LEU A 24 -15.21 0.57 8.61
N ARG A 25 -15.05 1.90 8.66
CA ARG A 25 -14.76 2.61 9.92
C ARG A 25 -15.90 2.50 10.91
N GLU A 26 -17.14 2.68 10.46
CA GLU A 26 -18.33 2.53 11.30
C GLU A 26 -18.47 1.10 11.85
N GLU A 27 -18.16 0.08 11.05
CA GLU A 27 -18.16 -1.32 11.49
C GLU A 27 -17.07 -1.59 12.53
N ILE A 28 -15.85 -1.06 12.31
CA ILE A 28 -14.76 -1.15 13.27
C ILE A 28 -15.12 -0.42 14.58
N GLU A 29 -15.74 0.75 14.50
CA GLU A 29 -16.17 1.51 15.69
C GLU A 29 -17.26 0.77 16.47
N LYS A 30 -18.19 0.09 15.78
CA LYS A 30 -19.26 -0.70 16.42
C LYS A 30 -18.74 -1.97 17.08
N THR A 31 -17.82 -2.67 16.43
CA THR A 31 -17.32 -3.97 16.87
C THR A 31 -16.10 -3.86 17.79
N GLY A 32 -15.36 -2.76 17.71
CA GLY A 32 -14.06 -2.59 18.36
C GLY A 32 -12.96 -3.47 17.76
N LEU A 33 -13.26 -4.27 16.73
CA LEU A 33 -12.36 -5.26 16.16
C LEU A 33 -11.77 -4.73 14.85
N THR A 34 -10.47 -4.52 14.83
CA THR A 34 -9.76 -4.17 13.60
C THR A 34 -9.36 -5.41 12.80
N PRO A 35 -9.21 -5.32 11.47
CA PRO A 35 -8.69 -6.42 10.66
C PRO A 35 -7.34 -6.95 11.17
N LEU A 36 -6.46 -6.05 11.64
CA LEU A 36 -5.17 -6.41 12.19
C LEU A 36 -5.30 -7.22 13.49
N GLN A 37 -6.17 -6.80 14.40
CA GLN A 37 -6.41 -7.53 15.66
C GLN A 37 -6.95 -8.93 15.40
N TYR A 38 -7.93 -9.06 14.51
CA TYR A 38 -8.46 -10.37 14.13
C TYR A 38 -7.37 -11.31 13.61
N LEU A 39 -6.55 -10.85 12.66
CA LEU A 39 -5.46 -11.68 12.11
C LEU A 39 -4.43 -12.03 13.18
N THR A 40 -4.16 -11.10 14.10
CA THR A 40 -3.25 -11.30 15.23
C THR A 40 -3.74 -12.40 16.16
N GLU A 41 -5.02 -12.39 16.51
CA GLU A 41 -5.63 -13.46 17.32
C GLU A 41 -5.51 -14.82 16.62
N GLN A 42 -5.72 -14.88 15.29
CA GLN A 42 -5.66 -16.15 14.56
C GLN A 42 -4.25 -16.75 14.48
N TYR A 43 -3.21 -15.96 14.20
CA TYR A 43 -1.85 -16.52 14.10
C TYR A 43 -1.18 -16.76 15.46
N GLN A 44 -1.61 -16.05 16.52
CA GLN A 44 -1.13 -16.26 17.88
C GLN A 44 -1.83 -17.44 18.58
N ASN A 45 -3.02 -17.83 18.15
CA ASN A 45 -3.72 -18.97 18.70
C ASN A 45 -3.00 -20.30 18.39
N GLU A 46 -2.42 -20.92 19.41
CA GLU A 46 -1.69 -22.20 19.31
C GLU A 46 -2.60 -23.40 18.98
N SER A 47 -3.91 -23.29 19.19
CA SER A 47 -4.87 -24.35 18.84
C SER A 47 -5.20 -24.39 17.34
N ASN A 48 -4.84 -23.34 16.59
CA ASN A 48 -5.04 -23.31 15.15
C ASN A 48 -3.95 -24.10 14.43
N ASP A 49 -4.30 -24.67 13.28
CA ASP A 49 -3.35 -25.35 12.42
C ASP A 49 -2.25 -24.40 11.94
N ALA A 50 -1.04 -24.94 11.72
CA ALA A 50 0.13 -24.17 11.34
C ALA A 50 -0.08 -23.39 10.04
N ASP A 51 -0.80 -23.97 9.08
CA ASP A 51 -1.10 -23.34 7.79
C ASP A 51 -1.99 -22.11 7.95
N VAL A 52 -3.03 -22.21 8.79
CA VAL A 52 -3.94 -21.08 9.09
C VAL A 52 -3.17 -19.95 9.78
N ARG A 53 -2.29 -20.29 10.72
CA ARG A 53 -1.46 -19.31 11.41
C ARG A 53 -0.50 -18.61 10.46
N LEU A 54 0.15 -19.35 9.56
CA LEU A 54 1.04 -18.79 8.55
C LEU A 54 0.31 -17.87 7.59
N ASP A 55 -0.89 -18.24 7.16
CA ASP A 55 -1.68 -17.42 6.24
C ASP A 55 -2.15 -16.11 6.90
N ALA A 56 -2.66 -16.20 8.14
CA ALA A 56 -3.03 -15.02 8.93
C ALA A 56 -1.84 -14.09 9.18
N ALA A 57 -0.64 -14.64 9.48
CA ALA A 57 0.57 -13.83 9.65
C ALA A 57 1.00 -13.12 8.36
N LYS A 58 0.95 -13.81 7.20
CA LYS A 58 1.21 -13.20 5.88
C LYS A 58 0.24 -12.08 5.57
N ALA A 59 -1.05 -12.30 5.85
CA ALA A 59 -2.09 -11.29 5.65
C ALA A 59 -1.95 -10.08 6.59
N ALA A 60 -1.39 -10.26 7.79
CA ALA A 60 -1.15 -9.19 8.75
C ALA A 60 0.06 -8.30 8.38
N ALA A 61 1.06 -8.85 7.67
CA ALA A 61 2.31 -8.16 7.36
C ALA A 61 2.15 -6.75 6.74
N PRO A 62 1.23 -6.49 5.79
CA PRO A 62 1.07 -5.15 5.18
C PRO A 62 0.61 -4.06 6.15
N TYR A 63 0.00 -4.43 7.29
CA TYR A 63 -0.49 -3.48 8.29
C TYR A 63 0.60 -3.03 9.25
N ILE A 64 1.66 -3.84 9.44
CA ILE A 64 2.75 -3.57 10.39
C ILE A 64 4.04 -3.18 9.64
N HIS A 65 4.32 -3.86 8.54
CA HIS A 65 5.55 -3.70 7.77
C HIS A 65 5.25 -2.96 6.48
N ALA A 66 5.75 -1.73 6.38
CA ALA A 66 5.72 -1.00 5.12
C ALA A 66 6.39 -1.84 4.03
N ARG A 67 5.67 -2.06 2.92
CA ARG A 67 6.25 -2.75 1.77
C ARG A 67 7.44 -1.94 1.27
N LEU A 68 8.59 -2.58 1.10
CA LEU A 68 9.75 -1.96 0.48
C LEU A 68 9.33 -1.36 -0.87
N SER A 69 9.53 -0.06 -1.04
CA SER A 69 9.34 0.60 -2.33
C SER A 69 10.34 0.01 -3.31
N ALA A 70 9.85 -0.47 -4.47
CA ALA A 70 10.73 -0.82 -5.57
C ALA A 70 11.44 0.47 -6.01
N VAL A 71 12.74 0.58 -5.74
CA VAL A 71 13.56 1.67 -6.27
C VAL A 71 13.78 1.35 -7.75
N GLN A 72 13.03 2.01 -8.61
CA GLN A 72 13.26 1.98 -10.05
C GLN A 72 14.39 2.98 -10.36
N MET A 73 15.56 2.48 -10.75
CA MET A 73 16.68 3.31 -11.19
C MET A 73 16.62 3.51 -12.70
N ASP A 74 15.93 4.57 -13.13
CA ASP A 74 15.94 5.03 -14.52
C ASP A 74 17.19 5.90 -14.75
N ALA A 75 18.37 5.27 -14.86
CA ALA A 75 19.60 5.95 -15.22
C ALA A 75 19.78 5.94 -16.74
N ASN A 76 19.72 7.12 -17.37
CA ASN A 76 20.18 7.29 -18.75
C ASN A 76 21.69 7.44 -18.73
N ILE A 77 22.40 6.32 -18.86
CA ILE A 77 23.87 6.31 -18.85
C ILE A 77 24.36 6.66 -20.25
N HIS A 78 24.84 7.89 -20.42
CA HIS A 78 25.64 8.28 -21.58
C HIS A 78 27.09 7.82 -21.35
N PHE A 79 27.35 6.54 -21.61
CA PHE A 79 28.71 6.01 -21.62
C PHE A 79 29.18 5.95 -23.08
N THR A 80 30.20 6.72 -23.44
CA THR A 80 30.77 6.63 -24.78
C THR A 80 31.86 5.56 -24.82
N HIS A 81 32.14 5.03 -26.01
CA HIS A 81 33.18 4.00 -26.19
C HIS A 81 34.56 4.51 -25.76
N GLU A 82 34.84 5.79 -25.98
CA GLU A 82 36.10 6.45 -25.61
C GLU A 82 36.27 6.52 -24.08
N ASP A 83 35.19 6.80 -23.34
CA ASP A 83 35.20 6.81 -21.87
C ASP A 83 35.47 5.41 -21.28
N ALA A 84 35.04 4.35 -21.99
CA ALA A 84 35.29 2.97 -21.59
C ALA A 84 36.76 2.56 -21.78
N LEU A 85 37.39 3.03 -22.87
CA LEU A 85 38.80 2.74 -23.17
C LEU A 85 39.74 3.46 -22.20
N ALA A 86 39.44 4.72 -21.86
CA ALA A 86 40.23 5.48 -20.90
C ALA A 86 40.33 4.84 -19.49
N LEU A 87 39.35 4.04 -19.09
CA LEU A 87 39.33 3.34 -17.80
C LEU A 87 40.06 1.99 -17.80
N LEU A 88 40.45 1.47 -18.97
CA LEU A 88 41.20 0.21 -19.10
C LEU A 88 42.72 0.44 -19.20
N ASP A 89 43.14 1.68 -19.48
CA ASP A 89 44.53 2.07 -19.70
C ASP A 89 45.23 2.61 -18.42
N ASP A 90 44.53 2.67 -17.28
CA ASP A 90 45.07 2.91 -15.91
C ASP A 90 45.21 1.59 -15.13
#